data_AF-A0A1V5PST9-F1
#
_entry.id   AF-A0A1V5PST9-F1
#
_cell.length_a   1.000
_cell.length_b   1.000
_cell.length_c   1.000
_cell.angle_alpha   90.00
_cell.angle_beta   90.00
_cell.angle_gamma   90.00
#
_symmetry.space_group_name_H-M   'P 1'
#
loop_
_entity.id
_entity.type
_entity.pdbx_description
1 polymer ?
#
loop_
_entity_poly.entity_id
_entity_poly.type
_entity_poly.pdbx_seq_one_letter_code
_entity_poly.pdbx_strand_id
1 'polypeptide(L)'
;MYSEDAELCLSLVKKGYANYYYADYKVKHSDGAVALRNMALREAQVWKSRKIYFSRNHGWLRGQVLSILYFKYTINRLIAYYLLFILNFRGQKRFYKNQAAICSEAIKLYFKGI
;
A
#
# COMPACT_ATOMS: atom_id res chain seq x y z
N MET A 1 -3.97 0.67 -9.29
CA MET A 1 -3.35 -0.28 -10.24
C MET A 1 -1.85 -0.14 -10.08
N TYR A 2 -1.18 -1.25 -9.81
CA TYR A 2 0.19 -1.33 -9.29
C TYR A 2 1.20 -0.60 -10.19
N SER A 3 1.87 0.41 -9.63
CA SER A 3 2.97 1.12 -10.32
C SER A 3 4.23 0.25 -10.46
N GLU A 4 4.34 -0.83 -9.69
CA GLU A 4 5.49 -1.73 -9.66
C GLU A 4 5.60 -2.57 -10.95
N ASP A 5 4.49 -3.13 -11.45
CA ASP A 5 4.51 -3.90 -12.70
C ASP A 5 4.83 -3.01 -13.90
N ALA A 6 4.28 -1.79 -13.92
CA ALA A 6 4.61 -0.78 -14.91
C ALA A 6 6.07 -0.31 -14.81
N GLU A 7 6.59 -0.15 -13.59
CA GLU A 7 7.99 0.18 -13.35
C GLU A 7 8.93 -0.93 -13.79
N LEU A 8 8.59 -2.18 -13.49
CA LEU A 8 9.34 -3.34 -13.94
C LEU A 8 9.39 -3.36 -15.48
N CYS A 9 8.23 -3.23 -16.14
CA CYS A 9 8.15 -3.18 -17.59
C CYS A 9 9.02 -2.06 -18.19
N LEU A 10 8.95 -0.85 -17.63
CA LEU A 10 9.76 0.29 -18.07
C LEU A 10 11.26 0.06 -17.82
N SER A 11 11.64 -0.55 -16.69
CA SER A 11 13.03 -0.85 -16.36
C SER A 11 13.64 -1.91 -17.28
N LEU A 12 12.85 -2.91 -17.68
CA LEU A 12 13.25 -3.96 -18.61
C LEU A 12 13.48 -3.38 -20.00
N VAL A 13 12.56 -2.54 -20.49
CA VAL A 13 12.72 -1.83 -21.78
C VAL A 13 13.98 -0.96 -21.78
N LYS A 14 14.25 -0.21 -20.71
CA LYS A 14 15.49 0.60 -20.60
C LYS A 14 16.77 -0.23 -20.63
N LYS A 15 16.71 -1.49 -20.21
CA LYS A 15 17.84 -2.43 -20.24
C LYS A 15 17.93 -3.20 -21.58
N GLY A 16 17.11 -2.86 -22.57
CA GLY A 16 17.11 -3.49 -23.89
C GLY A 16 16.28 -4.78 -23.98
N TYR A 17 15.47 -5.09 -22.98
CA TYR A 17 14.59 -6.26 -23.01
C TYR A 17 13.24 -5.93 -23.67
N ALA A 18 12.66 -6.91 -24.35
CA ALA A 18 11.31 -6.86 -24.89
C ALA A 18 10.34 -7.60 -23.95
N ASN A 19 9.16 -7.02 -23.71
CA ASN A 19 8.07 -7.67 -22.97
C ASN A 19 7.16 -8.40 -23.96
N TYR A 20 7.00 -9.72 -23.79
CA TYR A 20 6.14 -10.55 -24.63
C TYR A 20 4.87 -10.94 -23.88
N TYR A 21 3.72 -10.77 -24.52
CA TYR A 21 2.44 -11.28 -24.05
C TYR A 21 1.96 -12.35 -25.03
N TYR A 22 1.70 -13.56 -24.52
CA TYR A 22 1.28 -14.70 -25.33
C TYR A 22 -0.23 -14.89 -25.20
N ALA A 23 -0.97 -14.74 -26.30
CA ALA A 23 -2.43 -14.80 -26.32
C ALA A 23 -2.98 -16.19 -25.96
N ASP A 24 -2.23 -17.25 -26.27
CA ASP A 24 -2.63 -18.64 -26.00
C ASP A 24 -2.36 -19.08 -24.56
N TYR A 25 -1.59 -18.31 -23.79
CA TYR A 25 -1.23 -18.62 -22.42
C TYR A 25 -2.26 -18.03 -21.45
N LYS A 26 -2.94 -18.91 -20.71
CA LYS A 26 -3.90 -18.52 -19.67
C LYS A 26 -3.31 -18.80 -18.29
N VAL A 27 -3.00 -17.73 -17.56
CA VAL A 27 -2.64 -17.82 -16.13
C VAL A 27 -3.90 -17.59 -15.31
N LYS A 28 -4.28 -18.58 -14.50
CA LYS A 28 -5.41 -18.42 -13.57
C LYS A 28 -4.92 -17.69 -12.32
N HIS A 29 -5.22 -16.39 -12.24
CA HIS A 29 -4.86 -15.57 -11.09
C HIS A 29 -5.83 -15.88 -9.93
N SER A 30 -5.36 -16.54 -8.87
CA SER A 30 -6.11 -16.71 -7.63
C SER A 30 -5.95 -15.44 -6.78
N ASP A 31 -6.57 -14.34 -7.23
CA ASP A 31 -6.42 -13.04 -6.59
C ASP A 31 -7.05 -12.99 -5.20
N GLY A 32 -6.34 -12.35 -4.27
CA GLY A 32 -6.89 -11.88 -2.99
C GLY A 32 -6.32 -12.53 -1.74
N ALA A 33 -5.92 -13.81 -1.77
CA ALA A 33 -5.55 -14.52 -0.54
C ALA A 33 -4.23 -14.03 0.08
N VAL A 34 -3.22 -13.71 -0.74
CA VAL A 34 -1.90 -13.29 -0.23
C VAL A 34 -1.94 -11.86 0.31
N ALA A 35 -2.65 -10.95 -0.37
CA ALA A 35 -2.84 -9.57 0.07
C ALA A 35 -3.66 -9.45 1.37
N LEU A 36 -4.51 -10.44 1.67
CA LEU A 36 -5.26 -10.55 2.93
C LEU A 36 -4.43 -11.11 4.09
N ARG A 37 -3.34 -11.85 3.82
CA ARG A 37 -2.50 -12.47 4.87
C ARG A 37 -1.69 -11.45 5.66
N ASN A 38 -1.26 -10.36 5.00
CA ASN A 38 -0.49 -9.30 5.66
C ASN A 38 -1.03 -7.91 5.27
N MET A 39 -2.06 -7.49 5.97
CA MET A 39 -2.73 -6.21 5.75
C MET A 39 -1.81 -5.00 5.98
N ALA A 40 -0.88 -5.08 6.94
CA ALA A 40 0.06 -3.99 7.22
C ALA A 40 1.04 -3.78 6.06
N LEU A 41 1.60 -4.88 5.53
CA LEU A 41 2.46 -4.84 4.35
C LEU A 41 1.72 -4.27 3.14
N ARG A 42 0.49 -4.73 2.92
CA ARG A 42 -0.37 -4.23 1.84
C ARG A 42 -0.58 -2.72 1.93
N GLU A 43 -0.91 -2.19 3.11
CA GLU A 43 -1.10 -0.74 3.31
C GLU A 43 0.19 0.05 3.04
N ALA A 44 1.35 -0.45 3.48
CA ALA A 44 2.65 0.17 3.19
C ALA A 44 2.97 0.18 1.69
N GLN A 45 2.75 -0.94 0.99
CA GLN A 45 2.95 -1.05 -0.46
C GLN A 45 2.00 -0.13 -1.25
N VAL A 46 0.73 -0.03 -0.83
CA VAL A 46 -0.23 0.89 -1.45
C VAL A 46 0.23 2.34 -1.28
N TRP A 47 0.71 2.71 -0.10
CA TRP A 47 1.26 4.04 0.14
C TRP A 47 2.47 4.30 -0.79
N LYS A 48 3.45 3.39 -0.81
CA LYS A 48 4.64 3.51 -1.67
C LYS A 48 4.29 3.62 -3.15
N SER A 49 3.43 2.73 -3.65
CA SER A 49 2.98 2.75 -5.05
C SER A 49 2.31 4.08 -5.42
N ARG A 50 1.44 4.60 -4.56
CA ARG A 50 0.80 5.90 -4.79
C ARG A 50 1.80 7.04 -4.82
N LYS A 51 2.78 7.07 -3.90
CA LYS A 51 3.86 8.07 -3.92
C LYS A 51 4.67 8.00 -5.21
N ILE A 52 5.04 6.80 -5.67
CA ILE A 52 5.79 6.61 -6.92
C ILE A 52 4.97 7.11 -8.11
N TYR A 53 3.70 6.72 -8.19
CA TYR A 53 2.79 7.16 -9.24
C TYR A 53 2.72 8.69 -9.34
N PHE A 54 2.46 9.38 -8.22
CA PHE A 54 2.37 10.84 -8.22
C PHE A 54 3.72 11.52 -8.50
N SER A 55 4.81 10.98 -7.97
CA SER A 55 6.17 11.47 -8.24
C SER A 55 6.48 11.46 -9.74
N ARG A 56 6.07 10.39 -10.44
CA ARG A 56 6.34 10.23 -11.88
C ARG A 56 5.42 11.06 -12.78
N ASN A 57 4.12 11.04 -12.52
CA ASN A 57 3.14 11.68 -13.40
C ASN A 57 2.96 13.17 -13.14
N HIS A 58 3.27 13.62 -11.93
CA HIS A 58 2.95 14.97 -11.48
C HIS A 58 4.16 15.68 -10.85
N GLY A 59 5.32 15.03 -10.79
CA GLY A 59 6.55 15.58 -10.24
C GLY A 59 6.81 15.18 -8.78
N TRP A 60 8.09 15.12 -8.41
CA TRP A 60 8.56 14.63 -7.11
C TRP A 60 7.90 15.32 -5.92
N LEU A 61 7.75 16.65 -5.97
CA LEU A 61 7.10 17.43 -4.90
C LEU A 61 5.68 16.94 -4.60
N ARG A 62 4.87 16.67 -5.63
CA ARG A 62 3.50 16.18 -5.46
C ARG A 62 3.47 14.77 -4.89
N GLY A 63 4.45 13.94 -5.21
CA GLY A 63 4.65 12.64 -4.56
C GLY A 63 4.95 12.76 -3.06
N GLN A 64 5.77 13.73 -2.66
CA GLN A 64 6.03 13.99 -1.23
C GLN A 64 4.79 14.54 -0.50
N VAL A 65 4.07 15.48 -1.11
CA VAL A 65 2.80 16.00 -0.56
C VAL A 65 1.80 14.85 -0.36
N LEU A 66 1.62 13.99 -1.36
CA LEU A 66 0.77 12.81 -1.24
C LEU A 66 1.21 11.91 -0.09
N SER A 67 2.52 11.69 0.07
CA SER A 67 3.06 10.88 1.15
C SER A 67 2.73 11.46 2.53
N ILE A 68 2.82 12.78 2.69
CA ILE A 68 2.46 13.47 3.93
C ILE A 68 0.95 13.35 4.19
N LEU A 69 0.11 13.52 3.16
CA LEU A 69 -1.34 13.34 3.28
C LEU A 69 -1.71 11.91 3.67
N TYR A 70 -1.05 10.90 3.07
CA TYR A 70 -1.26 9.50 3.40
C TYR A 70 -0.83 9.17 4.83
N PHE A 71 0.31 9.73 5.28
CA PHE A 71 0.75 9.60 6.66
C PHE A 71 -0.26 10.19 7.63
N LYS A 72 -0.71 11.44 7.40
CA LYS A 72 -1.75 12.11 8.21
C LYS A 72 -3.03 11.29 8.26
N TYR A 73 -3.49 10.78 7.12
CA TYR A 73 -4.66 9.89 7.05
C TYR A 73 -4.48 8.63 7.90
N THR A 74 -3.31 7.98 7.81
CA THR A 74 -3.01 6.74 8.55
C THR A 74 -2.93 6.99 10.06
N ILE A 75 -2.33 8.11 10.48
CA ILE A 75 -2.29 8.55 11.88
C ILE A 75 -3.69 8.86 12.40
N ASN A 76 -4.51 9.59 11.63
CA ASN A 76 -5.89 9.89 12.03
C ASN A 76 -6.72 8.61 12.21
N ARG A 77 -6.55 7.62 11.33
CA ARG A 77 -7.17 6.29 11.50
C ARG A 77 -6.67 5.57 12.74
N LEU A 78 -5.36 5.60 12.99
CA LEU A 78 -4.77 4.99 14.18
C LEU A 78 -5.38 5.58 15.46
N ILE A 79 -5.45 6.91 15.56
CA ILE A 79 -6.07 7.62 16.69
C ILE A 79 -7.54 7.25 16.82
N ALA A 80 -8.30 7.26 15.72
CA ALA A 80 -9.71 6.90 15.74
C ALA A 80 -9.93 5.46 16.23
N TYR A 81 -9.13 4.49 15.78
CA TYR A 81 -9.23 3.11 16.26
C TYR A 81 -8.83 2.95 17.73
N TYR A 82 -7.83 3.70 18.20
CA TYR A 82 -7.50 3.73 19.63
C TYR A 82 -8.64 4.30 20.47
N LEU A 83 -9.27 5.40 20.04
CA LEU A 83 -10.44 5.97 20.71
C LEU A 83 -11.60 4.97 20.75
N LEU A 84 -11.93 4.34 19.62
CA LEU A 84 -13.00 3.33 19.55
C LEU A 84 -12.70 2.09 20.39
N PHE A 85 -11.42 1.72 20.51
CA PHE A 85 -10.97 0.64 21.39
C PHE A 85 -11.19 0.98 22.88
N ILE A 86 -10.78 2.18 23.31
CA ILE A 86 -10.94 2.66 24.69
C ILE A 86 -12.43 2.77 25.05
N LEU A 87 -13.22 3.38 24.18
CA LEU A 87 -14.66 3.57 24.35
C LEU A 87 -15.48 2.28 24.19
N ASN A 88 -14.84 1.16 23.84
CA ASN A 88 -15.49 -0.12 23.59
C ASN A 88 -16.71 -0.02 22.65
N PHE A 89 -16.61 0.79 21.60
CA PHE A 89 -17.77 1.10 20.76
C PHE A 89 -18.35 -0.20 20.18
N ARG A 90 -19.65 -0.43 20.39
CA ARG A 90 -20.36 -1.65 19.93
C ARG A 90 -19.72 -2.99 20.37
N GLY A 91 -18.92 -3.01 21.45
CA GLY A 91 -18.29 -4.23 21.95
C GLY A 91 -17.18 -4.82 21.05
N GLN A 92 -16.70 -4.09 20.03
CA GLN A 92 -15.75 -4.61 19.04
C GLN A 92 -14.27 -4.34 19.37
N LYS A 93 -13.88 -4.35 20.66
CA LYS A 93 -12.52 -4.06 21.12
C LYS A 93 -11.41 -4.78 20.33
N ARG A 94 -11.56 -6.08 20.10
CA ARG A 94 -10.55 -6.89 19.39
C ARG A 94 -10.33 -6.42 17.95
N PHE A 95 -11.42 -6.04 17.25
CA PHE A 95 -11.34 -5.53 15.89
C PHE A 95 -10.58 -4.19 15.84
N TYR A 96 -10.94 -3.23 16.70
CA TYR A 96 -10.26 -1.93 16.72
C TYR A 96 -8.79 -2.04 17.12
N LYS A 97 -8.45 -2.91 18.08
CA LYS A 97 -7.06 -3.20 18.44
C LYS A 97 -6.27 -3.75 17.25
N ASN A 98 -6.87 -4.68 16.50
CA ASN A 98 -6.22 -5.24 15.30
C ASN A 98 -6.03 -4.18 14.21
N GLN A 99 -7.03 -3.33 13.96
CA GLN A 99 -6.91 -2.25 12.97
C GLN A 99 -5.85 -1.21 13.38
N ALA A 100 -5.77 -0.85 14.66
CA ALA A 100 -4.71 0.02 15.17
C ALA A 100 -3.32 -0.61 15.00
N ALA A 101 -3.18 -1.91 15.27
CA ALA A 101 -1.93 -2.64 15.05
C ALA A 101 -1.51 -2.64 13.57
N ILE A 102 -2.47 -2.87 12.65
CA ILE A 102 -2.23 -2.80 11.20
C ILE A 102 -1.72 -1.40 10.80
N CYS A 103 -2.38 -0.33 11.25
CA CYS A 103 -1.96 1.04 10.95
C CYS A 103 -0.56 1.34 11.51
N SER A 104 -0.28 0.94 12.75
CA SER A 104 1.03 1.14 13.38
C SER A 104 2.14 0.40 12.62
N GLU A 105 1.89 -0.86 12.25
CA GLU A 105 2.86 -1.66 11.54
C GLU A 105 3.06 -1.17 10.10
N ALA A 106 2.00 -0.76 9.39
CA ALA A 106 2.11 -0.17 8.06
C ALA A 106 3.01 1.08 8.05
N ILE A 107 2.89 1.95 9.06
CA ILE A 107 3.77 3.12 9.24
C ILE A 107 5.22 2.67 9.39
N LYS A 108 5.50 1.71 10.28
CA LYS A 108 6.87 1.20 10.49
C LYS A 108 7.44 0.59 9.21
N LEU A 109 6.69 -0.25 8.52
CA LEU A 109 7.12 -0.91 7.29
C LEU A 109 7.46 0.12 6.20
N TYR A 110 6.61 1.13 6.03
CA TYR A 110 6.85 2.19 5.06
C TYR A 110 8.15 2.97 5.36
N PHE A 111 8.40 3.36 6.61
CA PHE A 111 9.63 4.06 6.98
C PHE A 111 10.88 3.17 6.99
N LYS A 112 10.72 1.84 7.06
CA LYS A 112 11.81 0.87 6.82
C LYS A 112 12.18 0.72 5.34
N GLY A 113 11.46 1.37 4.43
CA GLY A 113 11.75 1.36 2.99
C GLY A 113 11.08 0.23 2.20
N ILE A 114 10.17 -0.51 2.83
CA ILE A 114 9.35 -1.54 2.17
C ILE A 114 8.40 -0.88 1.17
#